data_AF-A0A938K499-F1
#
_entry.id   AF-A0A938K499-F1
#
_cell.length_a   1.000
_cell.length_b   1.000
_cell.length_c   1.000
_cell.angle_alpha   90.00
_cell.angle_beta   90.00
_cell.angle_gamma   90.00
#
_symmetry.space_group_name_H-M   'P 1'
#
loop_
_entity.id
_entity.type
_entity.pdbx_description
1 polymer ?
#
loop_
_entity_poly.entity_id
_entity_poly.type
_entity_poly.pdbx_seq_one_letter_code
_entity_poly.pdbx_strand_id
1 'polypeptide(L)' 'MSQQAVSVVEAAAAGRVLKLILAEGAEMPSGQDLPYVVSAGEDMVNAAALLTLAQGGEVLLLPPGQMSHPMEAVLRY' A
#
# COMPACT_ATOMS: atom_id res chain seq x y z
N MET A 1 14.70 1.96 2.54
CA MET A 1 13.49 2.75 2.24
C MET A 1 12.22 2.03 2.75
N SER A 2 12.27 1.36 3.91
CA SER A 2 11.26 0.34 4.27
C SER A 2 10.17 0.80 5.25
N GLN A 3 10.28 2.00 5.83
CA GLN A 3 9.36 2.46 6.87
C GLN A 3 8.05 3.05 6.32
N GLN A 4 8.07 3.68 5.14
CA GLN A 4 6.85 4.24 4.53
C GLN A 4 5.88 3.15 4.06
N ALA A 5 6.40 2.04 3.52
CA ALA A 5 5.59 0.92 3.03
C ALA A 5 4.74 0.29 4.15
N VAL A 6 5.37 0.03 5.29
CA VAL A 6 4.71 -0.53 6.48
C VAL A 6 3.62 0.42 6.98
N SER A 7 3.91 1.73 7.04
CA SER A 7 2.95 2.72 7.51
C SER A 7 1.68 2.83 6.65
N VAL A 8 1.78 2.65 5.32
CA VAL A 8 0.61 2.73 4.44
C VAL A 8 -0.28 1.49 4.55
N VAL A 9 0.31 0.29 4.63
CA VAL A 9 -0.45 -0.96 4.82
C VAL A 9 -1.20 -0.92 6.16
N GLU A 10 -0.55 -0.46 7.23
CA GLU A 10 -1.18 -0.28 8.54
C GLU A 10 -2.31 0.75 8.50
N ALA A 11 -2.11 1.87 7.80
CA ALA A 11 -3.15 2.88 7.62
C ALA A 11 -4.35 2.35 6.81
N ALA A 12 -4.09 1.53 5.78
CA ALA A 12 -5.13 0.87 4.99
C ALA A 12 -5.91 -0.13 5.85
N ALA A 13 -5.23 -0.97 6.63
CA ALA A 13 -5.86 -1.91 7.55
C ALA A 13 -6.75 -1.20 8.59
N ALA A 14 -6.29 -0.05 9.10
CA ALA A 14 -7.03 0.78 10.04
C ALA A 14 -8.17 1.61 9.41
N GLY A 15 -8.43 1.47 8.10
CA GLY A 15 -9.49 2.20 7.40
C GLY A 15 -9.25 3.71 7.28
N ARG A 16 -7.99 4.14 7.41
CA ARG A 16 -7.58 5.55 7.40
C ARG A 16 -7.24 6.04 6.01
N VAL A 17 -7.06 5.16 5.03
CA VAL A 17 -6.73 5.54 3.65
C VAL A 17 -8.00 5.95 2.90
N LEU A 18 -8.02 7.19 2.41
CA LEU A 18 -9.04 7.71 1.50
C LEU A 18 -8.72 7.31 0.06
N LYS A 19 -7.48 7.55 -0.37
CA LYS A 19 -6.98 7.19 -1.70
C LYS A 19 -5.59 6.58 -1.59
N LEU A 20 -5.39 5.41 -2.19
CA LEU A 20 -4.09 4.80 -2.39
C LEU A 20 -3.63 5.05 -3.82
N ILE A 21 -2.38 5.47 -4.00
CA ILE A 21 -1.78 5.77 -5.29
C ILE A 21 -0.59 4.83 -5.45
N LEU A 22 -0.59 4.06 -6.53
CA LEU A 22 0.41 3.04 -6.82
C LEU A 22 1.08 3.33 -8.15
N ALA A 23 2.40 3.14 -8.20
CA ALA A 23 3.11 3.13 -9.48
C ALA A 23 2.86 1.79 -10.20
N GLU A 24 2.63 1.84 -11.51
CA GLU A 24 2.57 0.65 -12.35
C GLU A 24 3.88 -0.14 -12.27
N GLY A 25 3.77 -1.45 -12.03
CA GLY A 25 4.93 -2.32 -11.83
C GLY A 25 5.68 -2.05 -10.52
N ALA A 26 5.04 -1.40 -9.53
CA ALA A 26 5.61 -1.27 -8.20
C ALA A 26 5.78 -2.65 -7.56
N GLU A 27 7.04 -3.02 -7.29
CA GLU A 27 7.38 -4.18 -6.49
C GLU A 27 7.97 -3.68 -5.16
N MET A 28 7.45 -4.17 -4.04
CA MET A 28 8.05 -3.91 -2.74
C MET A 28 8.77 -5.16 -2.24
N PRO A 29 10.03 -5.04 -1.77
CA PRO A 29 10.76 -6.17 -1.22
C PRO A 29 10.00 -6.70 0.00
N SER A 30 9.61 -7.97 -0.06
CA SER A 30 8.97 -8.74 1.00
C SER A 30 9.99 -9.06 2.10
N GLY A 31 10.38 -8.02 2.86
CA GLY A 31 11.41 -8.08 3.89
C GLY A 31 10.87 -7.85 5.30
N GLN A 32 10.57 -8.97 5.97
CA GLN A 32 10.54 -9.23 7.42
C GLN A 32 9.50 -8.52 8.32
N ASP A 33 8.81 -9.37 9.10
CA ASP A 33 7.96 -9.13 10.28
C ASP A 33 6.78 -8.15 10.13
N LEU A 34 5.73 -8.61 9.44
CA LEU A 34 4.39 -8.04 9.58
C LEU A 34 3.44 -9.06 10.25
N PRO A 35 2.54 -8.60 11.14
CA PRO A 35 1.68 -9.49 11.92
C PRO A 35 0.68 -10.24 11.02
N TYR A 36 0.98 -11.52 10.79
CA TYR A 36 0.14 -12.70 10.48
C TYR A 36 -1.01 -12.63 9.46
N VAL A 37 -1.34 -11.48 8.86
CA VAL A 37 -2.41 -11.36 7.84
C VAL A 37 -1.85 -11.24 6.43
N VAL A 38 -0.56 -10.93 6.30
CA VAL A 38 0.14 -10.94 5.01
C VAL A 38 0.99 -12.19 4.98
N SER A 39 0.47 -13.26 4.38
CA SER A 39 1.20 -14.51 4.24
C SER A 39 2.51 -14.24 3.48
N ALA A 40 3.60 -14.80 3.98
CA ALA A 40 4.95 -14.60 3.48
C ALA A 40 5.01 -14.81 1.95
N GLY A 41 5.15 -13.72 1.20
CA GLY A 41 5.25 -13.71 -0.26
C GLY A 41 4.17 -12.92 -0.99
N GLU A 42 3.11 -12.47 -0.30
CA GLU A 42 2.11 -11.57 -0.90
C GLU A 42 2.66 -10.15 -1.04
N ASP A 43 2.57 -9.65 -2.27
CA ASP A 43 2.94 -8.30 -2.67
C ASP A 43 2.29 -7.26 -1.74
N MET A 44 3.10 -6.56 -0.95
CA MET A 44 2.63 -5.54 -0.01
C MET A 44 1.83 -4.44 -0.71
N VAL A 45 2.12 -4.18 -1.99
CA VAL A 45 1.36 -3.24 -2.83
C VAL A 45 -0.08 -3.75 -3.01
N ASN A 46 -0.21 -5.03 -3.36
CA ASN A 46 -1.51 -5.67 -3.51
C ASN A 46 -2.29 -5.72 -2.17
N ALA A 47 -1.60 -6.03 -1.07
CA ALA A 47 -2.23 -6.02 0.26
C ALA A 47 -2.77 -4.63 0.63
N ALA A 48 -1.99 -3.56 0.42
CA ALA A 48 -2.44 -2.19 0.66
C ALA A 48 -3.67 -1.83 -0.20
N ALA A 49 -3.67 -2.23 -1.48
CA ALA A 49 -4.77 -1.98 -2.41
C ALA A 49 -6.05 -2.68 -1.95
N LEU A 50 -5.97 -3.97 -1.64
CA LEU A 50 -7.11 -4.77 -1.19
C LEU A 50 -7.70 -4.22 0.11
N LEU A 51 -6.86 -3.91 1.10
CA LEU A 51 -7.32 -3.32 2.37
C LEU A 51 -7.96 -1.95 2.16
N THR A 52 -7.39 -1.12 1.30
CA THR A 52 -7.97 0.20 0.97
C THR A 52 -9.35 0.06 0.36
N LEU A 53 -9.51 -0.81 -0.64
CA LEU A 53 -10.80 -1.10 -1.27
C LEU A 53 -11.81 -1.67 -0.27
N ALA A 54 -11.38 -2.63 0.56
CA ALA A 54 -12.23 -3.24 1.58
C ALA A 54 -12.78 -2.24 2.60
N GLN A 55 -12.01 -1.19 2.90
CA GLN A 55 -12.40 -0.12 3.82
C GLN A 55 -13.11 1.06 3.13
N GLY A 56 -13.47 0.92 1.85
CA GLY A 56 -14.18 1.93 1.06
C GLY A 56 -13.31 3.11 0.64
N GLY A 57 -12.00 2.94 0.55
CA GLY A 57 -11.08 3.88 -0.09
C GLY A 57 -10.98 3.62 -1.59
N GLU A 58 -10.35 4.55 -2.30
CA GLU A 58 -10.07 4.45 -3.74
C GLU A 58 -8.63 3.99 -4.00
N VAL A 59 -8.40 3.29 -5.11
CA VAL A 59 -7.05 2.92 -5.56
C VAL A 59 -6.82 3.50 -6.97
N LEU A 60 -5.70 4.18 -7.14
CA LEU A 60 -5.27 4.79 -8.40
C LEU A 60 -3.94 4.18 -8.84
N LEU A 61 -3.86 3.80 -10.11
CA LEU A 61 -2.64 3.34 -10.74
C LEU A 61 -2.06 4.49 -11.59
N LEU A 62 -0.79 4.81 -11.40
CA LEU A 62 -0.06 5.80 -12.17
C LEU A 62 1.02 5.15 -13.03
N PRO A 63 1.24 5.64 -14.27
CA PRO A 63 2.34 5.17 -15.11
C PRO A 63 3.70 5.29 -14.42
N PRO A 64 4.67 4.44 -14.78
CA PRO A 64 6.02 4.51 -14.21
C PRO A 64 6.64 5.89 -14.48
N GLY A 65 7.37 6.41 -13.48
CA GLY A 65 8.04 7.72 -13.55
C GLY A 65 7.16 8.94 -13.19
N GLN A 66 5.87 8.73 -12.89
CA GLN A 66 4.98 9.78 -12.36
C GLN A 66 5.03 9.92 -10.83
N MET A 67 5.67 8.97 -10.14
CA MET A 67 5.80 8.95 -8.69
C MET A 67 7.26 8.83 -8.26
N SER A 68 7.60 9.45 -7.13
CA SER A 68 8.92 9.29 -6.51
C SER A 68 9.01 8.04 -5.63
N HIS A 69 7.86 7.51 -5.18
CA HIS A 69 7.76 6.30 -4.36
C HIS A 69 6.85 5.28 -5.05
N PRO A 70 7.05 3.97 -4.80
CA PRO A 70 6.21 2.92 -5.39
C PRO A 70 4.75 2.98 -4.92
N MET A 71 4.49 3.61 -3.77
CA MET A 71 3.18 3.70 -3.14
C MET A 71 3.09 4.98 -2.30
N GLU A 72 1.98 5.69 -2.45
CA GLU A 72 1.62 6.87 -1.65
C GLU A 72 0.14 6.77 -1.24
N ALA A 73 -0.23 7.39 -0.11
CA ALA A 73 -1.59 7.34 0.39
C ALA A 73 -2.06 8.71 0.88
N VAL A 74 -3.30 9.03 0.53
CA VAL A 74 -4.07 10.14 1.10
C VAL A 74 -4.91 9.60 2.24
N LEU A 75 -4.71 10.14 3.44
CA LEU A 75 -5.45 9.73 4.63
C LEU A 75 -6.77 10.51 4.76
N ARG A 76 -7.75 9.90 5.44
CA ARG A 76 -9.08 10.48 5.68
C ARG A 76 -9.07 11.63 6.70
N TYR A 77 -8.10 11.65 7.62
CA TYR A 77 -7.97 12.63 8.71
C TYR A 77 -6.56 12.64 9.29
#